data_AF-A0A0F8ZJF1-F1
#
_entry.id   AF-A0A0F8ZJF1-F1
#
_cell.length_a   1.000
_cell.length_b   1.000
_cell.length_c   1.000
_cell.angle_alpha   90.00
_cell.angle_beta   90.00
_cell.angle_gamma   90.00
#
_symmetry.space_group_name_H-M   'P 1'
#
loop_
_entity.id
_entity.type
_entity.pdbx_description
1 polymer ?
#
loop_
_entity_poly.entity_id
_entity_poly.type
_entity_poly.pdbx_seq_one_letter_code
_entity_poly.pdbx_strand_id
1 'polypeptide(L)'
;MNKEHQKADKKTQLLGSLLLFTQYFYEKRTGRPFELSEPRGQESHYITICRELTKTVRNSEFNRLIINCPPRYGKTELLIHYVAWSLASNPSSNFLDISFNFPDELSRSFIYWSISSMIKLDVSIRILEE
;
A
#
# COMPACT_ATOMS: atom_id res chain seq x y z
N MET A 1 16.71 -25.34 -7.93
CA MET A 1 15.28 -25.27 -8.29
C MET A 1 14.35 -24.70 -7.19
N ASN A 2 14.81 -24.37 -5.97
CA ASN A 2 13.87 -24.02 -4.87
C ASN A 2 13.75 -22.53 -4.49
N LYS A 3 14.73 -21.65 -4.76
CA LYS A 3 14.66 -20.25 -4.28
C LYS A 3 13.90 -19.31 -5.21
N GLU A 4 13.98 -19.52 -6.52
CA GLU A 4 13.31 -18.67 -7.52
C GLU A 4 11.80 -18.90 -7.55
N HIS A 5 11.35 -20.15 -7.52
CA HIS A 5 9.91 -20.47 -7.41
C HIS A 5 9.30 -19.85 -6.14
N GLN A 6 9.96 -19.99 -4.99
CA GLN A 6 9.50 -19.37 -3.74
C GLN A 6 9.41 -17.84 -3.81
N LYS A 7 10.27 -17.18 -4.60
CA LYS A 7 10.19 -15.73 -4.82
C LYS A 7 9.00 -15.37 -5.73
N ALA A 8 8.80 -16.11 -6.80
CA ALA A 8 7.69 -15.90 -7.73
C ALA A 8 6.32 -16.10 -7.04
N ASP A 9 6.22 -17.13 -6.19
CA ASP A 9 5.01 -17.41 -5.41
C ASP A 9 4.69 -16.26 -4.44
N LYS A 10 5.71 -15.75 -3.73
CA LYS A 10 5.56 -14.60 -2.82
C LYS A 10 5.17 -13.33 -3.56
N LYS A 11 5.77 -13.05 -4.72
CA LYS A 11 5.41 -11.91 -5.58
C LYS A 11 3.93 -11.98 -5.94
N THR A 12 3.47 -13.16 -6.38
CA THR A 12 2.07 -13.40 -6.73
C THR A 12 1.13 -13.18 -5.54
N GLN A 13 1.49 -13.65 -4.35
CA GLN A 13 0.68 -13.45 -3.13
C GLN A 13 0.58 -11.97 -2.73
N LEU A 14 1.69 -11.24 -2.78
CA LEU A 14 1.74 -9.82 -2.41
C LEU A 14 0.97 -8.95 -3.40
N LEU A 15 1.11 -9.21 -4.71
CA LEU A 15 0.28 -8.57 -5.74
C LEU A 15 -1.19 -8.99 -5.64
N GLY A 16 -1.44 -10.19 -5.11
CA GLY A 16 -2.76 -10.77 -4.86
C GLY A 16 -3.62 -9.98 -3.86
N SER A 17 -3.01 -9.39 -2.82
CA SER A 17 -3.74 -8.72 -1.74
C SER A 17 -3.00 -7.48 -1.22
N LEU A 18 -3.66 -6.33 -1.29
CA LEU A 18 -3.14 -5.06 -0.75
C LEU A 18 -2.87 -5.14 0.76
N LEU A 19 -3.66 -5.93 1.50
CA LEU A 19 -3.46 -6.12 2.94
C LEU A 19 -2.14 -6.86 3.22
N LEU A 20 -1.89 -7.95 2.52
CA LEU A 20 -0.64 -8.73 2.66
C LEU A 20 0.57 -7.90 2.24
N PHE A 21 0.41 -7.12 1.14
CA PHE A 21 1.42 -6.17 0.70
C PHE A 21 1.75 -5.15 1.79
N THR A 22 0.73 -4.53 2.39
CA THR A 22 0.90 -3.56 3.48
C THR A 22 1.59 -4.17 4.69
N GLN A 23 1.16 -5.35 5.14
CA GLN A 23 1.78 -6.03 6.29
C GLN A 23 3.26 -6.32 6.05
N TYR A 24 3.60 -6.86 4.87
CA TYR A 24 4.96 -7.21 4.51
C TYR A 24 5.88 -5.98 4.44
N PHE A 25 5.48 -4.95 3.70
CA PHE A 25 6.31 -3.77 3.51
C PHE A 25 6.40 -2.88 4.75
N TYR A 26 5.33 -2.80 5.53
CA TYR A 26 5.36 -2.12 6.82
C TYR A 26 6.37 -2.76 7.77
N GLU A 27 6.37 -4.10 7.88
CA GLU A 27 7.32 -4.82 8.71
C GLU A 27 8.75 -4.65 8.22
N LYS A 28 8.99 -4.69 6.91
CA LYS A 28 10.32 -4.45 6.33
C LYS A 28 10.82 -3.03 6.54
N ARG A 29 9.95 -2.03 6.49
CA ARG A 29 10.32 -0.61 6.63
C ARG A 29 10.53 -0.21 8.08
N THR A 30 9.67 -0.67 8.98
CA THR A 30 9.65 -0.23 10.39
C THR A 30 10.32 -1.22 11.35
N GLY A 31 10.51 -2.47 10.93
CA GLY A 31 10.96 -3.56 11.79
C GLY A 31 9.90 -4.04 12.79
N ARG A 32 8.64 -3.59 12.66
CA ARG A 32 7.53 -3.94 13.57
C ARG A 32 6.40 -4.60 12.78
N PRO A 33 5.72 -5.61 13.36
CA PRO A 33 4.56 -6.21 12.71
C PRO A 33 3.45 -5.16 12.53
N PHE A 34 2.67 -5.29 11.47
CA PHE A 34 1.50 -4.45 11.23
C PHE A 34 0.31 -4.98 12.05
N GLU A 35 -0.02 -4.27 13.13
CA GLU A 35 -1.10 -4.65 14.03
C GLU A 35 -2.47 -4.29 13.43
N LEU A 36 -3.32 -5.32 13.24
CA LEU A 36 -4.70 -5.12 12.82
C LEU A 36 -5.55 -4.77 14.04
N SER A 37 -6.42 -3.77 13.89
CA SER A 37 -7.41 -3.49 14.93
C SER A 37 -8.46 -4.61 14.96
N GLU A 38 -8.78 -5.13 16.14
CA GLU A 38 -9.81 -6.16 16.34
C GLU A 38 -10.97 -5.62 17.20
N PRO A 39 -11.84 -4.77 16.64
CA PRO A 39 -13.01 -4.28 17.36
C PRO A 39 -14.01 -5.43 17.61
N ARG A 40 -14.63 -5.46 18.80
CA ARG A 40 -15.62 -6.49 19.13
C ARG A 40 -16.86 -6.35 18.24
N GLY A 41 -17.16 -7.39 17.46
CA GLY A 41 -18.36 -7.46 16.62
C GLY A 41 -18.28 -6.65 15.31
N GLN A 42 -17.10 -6.17 14.92
CA GLN A 42 -16.89 -5.47 13.65
C GLN A 42 -15.61 -5.95 12.96
N GLU A 43 -15.56 -5.81 11.63
CA GLU A 43 -14.34 -6.06 10.86
C GLU A 43 -13.32 -4.95 11.10
N SER A 44 -12.03 -5.29 11.04
CA SER A 44 -10.95 -4.30 11.11
C SER A 44 -11.11 -3.24 10.02
N HIS A 45 -11.01 -1.97 10.39
CA HIS A 45 -11.08 -0.88 9.42
C HIS A 45 -10.02 -1.02 8.31
N TYR A 46 -8.83 -1.55 8.62
CA TYR A 46 -7.79 -1.83 7.63
C TYR A 46 -8.24 -2.85 6.57
N ILE A 47 -8.95 -3.90 6.96
CA ILE A 47 -9.44 -4.92 6.03
C ILE A 47 -10.49 -4.31 5.12
N THR A 48 -11.44 -3.55 5.68
CA THR A 48 -12.49 -2.87 4.90
C THR A 48 -11.88 -1.88 3.91
N ILE A 49 -10.95 -1.03 4.34
CA ILE A 49 -10.27 -0.05 3.48
C ILE A 49 -9.50 -0.75 2.37
N CYS A 50 -8.68 -1.75 2.70
CA CYS A 50 -7.89 -2.48 1.69
C CYS A 50 -8.78 -3.21 0.69
N ARG A 51 -9.91 -3.76 1.12
CA ARG A 51 -10.89 -4.41 0.23
C ARG A 51 -11.47 -3.42 -0.76
N GLU A 52 -11.96 -2.27 -0.30
CA GLU A 52 -12.55 -1.26 -1.19
C GLU A 52 -11.51 -0.63 -2.13
N LEU A 53 -10.28 -0.40 -1.66
CA LEU A 53 -9.16 0.04 -2.51
C LEU A 53 -8.72 -1.02 -3.53
N THR A 54 -8.83 -2.31 -3.21
CA THR A 54 -8.49 -3.36 -4.18
C THR A 54 -9.48 -3.37 -5.34
N LYS A 55 -10.77 -3.12 -5.05
CA LYS A 55 -11.83 -3.06 -6.08
C LYS A 55 -11.63 -1.91 -7.06
N THR A 56 -11.12 -0.75 -6.62
CA THR A 56 -10.87 0.40 -7.52
C THR A 56 -9.85 0.08 -8.60
N VAL A 57 -8.84 -0.73 -8.28
CA VAL A 57 -7.76 -1.10 -9.23
C VAL A 57 -8.18 -2.26 -10.12
N ARG A 58 -8.90 -3.25 -9.59
CA ARG A 58 -9.17 -4.52 -10.31
C ARG A 58 -10.47 -4.55 -11.08
N ASN A 59 -11.56 -4.07 -10.49
CA ASN A 59 -12.89 -4.42 -10.98
C ASN A 59 -13.54 -3.28 -11.76
N SER A 60 -12.95 -2.08 -11.77
CA SER A 60 -13.52 -0.87 -12.39
C SER A 60 -14.98 -0.59 -12.00
N GLU A 61 -15.48 -1.19 -10.91
CA GLU A 61 -16.88 -1.12 -10.48
C GLU A 61 -17.30 0.32 -10.15
N PHE A 62 -16.36 1.14 -9.68
CA PHE A 62 -16.60 2.53 -9.35
C PHE A 62 -15.37 3.40 -9.63
N ASN A 63 -15.62 4.59 -10.18
CA ASN A 63 -14.58 5.57 -10.51
C ASN A 63 -14.24 6.51 -9.33
N ARG A 64 -15.07 6.52 -8.27
CA ARG A 64 -14.93 7.43 -7.13
C ARG A 64 -15.17 6.68 -5.83
N LEU A 65 -14.22 6.78 -4.91
CA LEU A 65 -14.28 6.19 -3.59
C LEU A 65 -14.08 7.30 -2.55
N ILE A 66 -14.96 7.36 -1.56
CA ILE A 66 -14.83 8.28 -0.42
C ILE A 66 -14.72 7.42 0.83
N ILE A 67 -13.63 7.57 1.57
CA ILE A 67 -13.38 6.87 2.83
C ILE A 67 -13.35 7.91 3.95
N ASN A 68 -14.30 7.82 4.88
CA ASN A 68 -14.28 8.63 6.09
C ASN A 68 -13.40 7.95 7.15
N CYS A 69 -12.26 8.55 7.48
CA CYS A 69 -11.31 7.99 8.42
C CYS A 69 -10.79 9.08 9.40
N PRO A 70 -10.86 8.85 10.72
CA PRO A 70 -10.32 9.77 11.71
C PRO A 70 -8.80 9.98 11.61
N PRO A 71 -8.26 11.07 12.20
CA PRO A 71 -6.81 11.32 12.21
C PRO A 71 -6.07 10.25 13.01
N ARG A 72 -4.85 9.90 12.55
CA ARG A 72 -3.94 8.90 13.17
C ARG A 72 -4.33 7.41 13.02
N TYR A 73 -5.28 7.09 12.14
CA TYR A 73 -5.71 5.72 11.83
C TYR A 73 -4.91 5.09 10.68
N GLY A 74 -3.62 5.40 10.55
CA GLY A 74 -2.77 4.81 9.52
C GLY A 74 -3.13 5.16 8.05
N LYS A 75 -4.08 6.07 7.80
CA LYS A 75 -4.56 6.40 6.43
C LYS A 75 -3.44 6.79 5.46
N THR A 76 -2.41 7.50 5.94
CA THR A 76 -1.27 7.91 5.12
C THR A 76 -0.41 6.71 4.74
N GLU A 77 -0.21 5.78 5.67
CA GLU A 77 0.56 4.56 5.42
C GLU A 77 -0.16 3.65 4.41
N LEU A 78 -1.48 3.50 4.53
CA LEU A 78 -2.29 2.76 3.57
C LEU A 78 -2.25 3.41 2.18
N LEU A 79 -2.30 4.73 2.10
CA LEU A 79 -2.24 5.45 0.81
C LEU A 79 -0.90 5.21 0.11
N ILE A 80 0.22 5.29 0.84
CA ILE A 80 1.56 5.04 0.30
C ILE A 80 1.66 3.60 -0.24
N HIS A 81 1.22 2.61 0.54
CA HIS A 81 1.22 1.21 0.10
C HIS A 81 0.27 0.96 -1.07
N TYR A 82 -0.89 1.63 -1.10
CA TYR A 82 -1.84 1.54 -2.20
C TYR A 82 -1.26 2.05 -3.52
N VAL A 83 -0.59 3.21 -3.50
CA VAL A 83 0.07 3.77 -4.69
C VAL A 83 1.16 2.82 -5.18
N ALA A 84 2.02 2.32 -4.28
CA ALA A 84 3.06 1.38 -4.65
C ALA A 84 2.49 0.07 -5.23
N TRP A 85 1.50 -0.53 -4.56
CA TRP A 85 0.86 -1.77 -5.00
C TRP A 85 0.17 -1.61 -6.36
N SER A 86 -0.47 -0.47 -6.61
CA SER A 86 -1.12 -0.19 -7.87
C SER A 86 -0.13 0.08 -9.00
N LEU A 87 1.00 0.77 -8.74
CA LEU A 87 2.10 0.92 -9.70
C LEU A 87 2.80 -0.41 -10.02
N ALA A 88 2.92 -1.29 -9.03
CA ALA A 88 3.48 -2.63 -9.22
C ALA A 88 2.56 -3.52 -10.05
N SER A 89 1.23 -3.38 -9.87
CA SER A 89 0.21 -4.13 -10.62
C SER A 89 0.01 -3.56 -12.04
N ASN A 90 -0.03 -2.24 -12.18
CA ASN A 90 -0.18 -1.54 -13.44
C ASN A 90 0.77 -0.32 -13.51
N PRO A 91 1.91 -0.44 -14.22
CA PRO A 91 2.85 0.65 -14.40
C PRO A 91 2.30 1.89 -15.13
N SER A 92 1.18 1.77 -15.84
CA SER A 92 0.56 2.89 -16.56
C SER A 92 -0.36 3.75 -15.68
N SER A 93 -0.51 3.40 -14.40
CA SER A 93 -1.37 4.13 -13.47
C SER A 93 -0.77 5.49 -13.10
N ASN A 94 -1.61 6.53 -13.09
CA ASN A 94 -1.21 7.89 -12.73
C ASN A 94 -1.88 8.29 -11.41
N PHE A 95 -1.08 8.83 -10.47
CA PHE A 95 -1.55 9.25 -9.16
C PHE A 95 -1.36 10.75 -8.97
N LEU A 96 -2.40 11.40 -8.42
CA LEU A 96 -2.36 12.78 -7.99
C LEU A 96 -2.74 12.83 -6.51
N ASP A 97 -1.76 13.12 -5.65
CA ASP A 97 -1.99 13.35 -4.23
C ASP A 97 -2.20 14.86 -3.99
N ILE A 98 -3.34 15.20 -3.38
CA ILE A 98 -3.69 16.57 -3.02
C ILE A 98 -4.00 16.59 -1.54
N SER A 99 -3.13 17.25 -0.77
CA SER A 99 -3.37 17.56 0.64
C SER A 99 -3.60 19.06 0.79
N PHE A 100 -4.76 19.44 1.30
CA PHE A 100 -5.09 20.82 1.64
C PHE A 100 -4.81 21.03 3.12
N ASN A 101 -3.59 21.48 3.44
CA ASN A 101 -3.25 22.22 4.65
C ASN A 101 -1.90 22.92 4.41
N PHE A 102 -1.76 24.11 4.99
CA PHE A 102 -0.68 25.12 4.91
C PHE A 102 0.77 24.57 5.11
N PRO A 103 1.84 25.36 4.86
CA PRO A 103 3.12 24.91 4.27
C PRO A 103 4.03 24.19 5.27
N ASP A 104 3.62 23.04 5.77
CA ASP A 104 4.56 22.10 6.38
C ASP A 104 5.17 21.27 5.26
N GLU A 105 6.27 21.78 4.69
CA GLU A 105 7.17 21.04 3.78
C GLU A 105 7.53 19.66 4.33
N LEU A 106 7.53 19.49 5.66
CA LEU A 106 7.79 18.24 6.36
C LEU A 106 6.77 17.13 6.02
N SER A 107 5.49 17.47 5.90
CA SER A 107 4.45 16.48 5.60
C SER A 107 4.56 15.95 4.17
N ARG A 108 4.79 16.85 3.21
CA ARG A 108 5.09 16.52 1.82
C ARG A 108 6.39 15.73 1.74
N SER A 109 7.45 16.19 2.40
CA SER A 109 8.75 15.51 2.41
C SER A 109 8.66 14.09 2.97
N PHE A 110 7.86 13.85 4.01
CA PHE A 110 7.68 12.51 4.58
C PHE A 110 6.95 11.56 3.63
N ILE A 111 5.87 12.02 2.96
CA ILE A 111 5.15 11.20 1.98
C ILE A 111 6.04 10.92 0.76
N TYR A 112 6.67 11.96 0.20
CA TYR A 112 7.60 11.81 -0.93
C TYR A 112 8.78 10.90 -0.59
N TRP A 113 9.37 11.04 0.60
CA TRP A 113 10.45 10.17 1.05
C TRP A 113 9.97 8.74 1.27
N SER A 114 8.77 8.54 1.81
CA SER A 114 8.21 7.21 2.04
C SER A 114 7.86 6.51 0.72
N ILE A 115 7.23 7.22 -0.22
CA ILE A 115 6.96 6.71 -1.57
C ILE A 115 8.29 6.45 -2.30
N SER A 116 9.25 7.37 -2.25
CA SER A 116 10.56 7.18 -2.89
C SER A 116 11.31 5.99 -2.28
N SER A 117 11.27 5.82 -0.96
CA SER A 117 11.87 4.68 -0.28
C SER A 117 11.16 3.38 -0.62
N MET A 118 9.83 3.37 -0.69
CA MET A 118 9.05 2.22 -1.13
C MET A 118 9.28 1.89 -2.60
N ILE A 119 9.30 2.86 -3.50
CA ILE A 119 9.63 2.65 -4.90
C ILE A 119 11.07 2.17 -5.04
N LYS A 120 12.03 2.62 -4.22
CA LYS A 120 13.39 2.04 -4.22
C LYS A 120 13.41 0.59 -3.71
N LEU A 121 12.57 0.28 -2.71
CA LEU A 121 12.35 -1.09 -2.24
C LEU A 121 11.63 -1.95 -3.29
N ASP A 122 10.76 -1.37 -4.12
CA ASP A 122 9.97 -2.02 -5.19
C ASP A 122 10.75 -2.09 -6.52
N VAL A 123 11.70 -1.17 -6.75
CA VAL A 123 12.77 -1.30 -7.74
C VAL A 123 13.58 -2.55 -7.40
N SER A 124 13.70 -2.96 -6.13
CA SER A 124 14.24 -4.29 -5.81
C SER A 124 13.31 -5.45 -6.23
N ILE A 125 11.98 -5.27 -6.32
CA ILE A 125 11.09 -6.29 -6.91
C ILE A 125 11.25 -6.35 -8.44
N ARG A 126 11.49 -5.22 -9.10
CA ARG A 126 11.82 -5.18 -10.55
C ARG A 126 13.25 -5.67 -10.85
N ILE A 127 14.21 -5.45 -9.96
CA ILE A 127 15.61 -5.93 -10.08
C ILE A 127 15.72 -7.42 -9.72
N LEU A 128 14.69 -8.04 -9.13
CA LEU A 128 14.65 -9.50 -8.96
C LEU A 128 14.33 -10.27 -10.27
N GLU A 129 14.21 -9.56 -11.40
CA GLU A 129 14.16 -10.14 -12.76
C GLU A 129 15.52 -10.08 -13.51
N GLU A 130 16.62 -9.67 -12.85
CA GLU A 130 18.00 -9.83 -13.34
C GLU A 130 18.81 -10.77 -12.44
#